data_AF-A0A0N4TC65-F1
#
_entry.id   AF-A0A0N4TC65-F1
#
_cell.length_a   1.000
_cell.length_b   1.000
_cell.length_c   1.000
_cell.angle_alpha   90.00
_cell.angle_beta   90.00
_cell.angle_gamma   90.00
#
_symmetry.space_group_name_H-M   'P 1'
#
loop_
_entity.id
_entity.type
_entity.pdbx_description
1 polymer ?
#
loop_
_entity_poly.entity_id
_entity_poly.type
_entity_poly.pdbx_seq_one_letter_code
_entity_poly.pdbx_strand_id
1 'polypeptide(L)'
;MQVPIAIGPCRPLCERVQMKCEPLLKEFGFPWPISMNCSKFPLENNHDAMCMKGPASDEDGPPVAEELESDITKNVITSNRCMQQPSTIYMNRTGHCVPLCHSNNGYTKDDREAASTALFIMSLLCTALTSVCLLTFCTRKHCLVGLPELSLLFCSVSFSVSAIVYLFSLLYRDQISCIEYNSKLIFVVTGVQHIPCTIVAILLYYFGTTGRLWWFVLCCTWNKYTQRHQQNSVFRFSMLHNYYFNSII
;
A
#
# COMPACT_ATOMS: atom_id res chain seq x y z
N MET A 1 -21.80 15.18 -44.34
CA MET A 1 -21.79 13.99 -45.22
C MET A 1 -22.15 12.80 -44.34
N GLN A 2 -23.32 12.22 -44.58
CA GLN A 2 -23.88 11.12 -43.79
C GLN A 2 -23.28 9.83 -44.33
N VAL A 3 -22.61 9.02 -43.49
CA VAL A 3 -22.10 7.70 -43.87
C VAL A 3 -23.28 6.72 -43.70
N PRO A 4 -23.94 6.23 -44.76
CA PRO A 4 -25.20 5.50 -44.61
C PRO A 4 -24.98 3.98 -44.53
N ILE A 5 -23.82 3.52 -44.05
CA ILE A 5 -23.44 2.11 -44.06
C ILE A 5 -22.89 1.73 -42.69
N ALA A 6 -23.60 0.83 -42.01
CA ALA A 6 -23.08 0.19 -40.80
C ALA A 6 -21.85 -0.64 -41.18
N ILE A 7 -20.71 -0.35 -40.57
CA ILE A 7 -19.46 -1.07 -40.81
C ILE A 7 -19.57 -2.46 -40.17
N GLY A 8 -19.44 -3.51 -40.98
CA GLY A 8 -19.52 -4.91 -40.55
C GLY A 8 -18.16 -5.50 -40.12
N PRO A 9 -18.14 -6.73 -39.59
CA PRO A 9 -16.90 -7.45 -39.32
C PRO A 9 -16.19 -7.82 -40.63
N CYS A 10 -14.86 -7.96 -40.61
CA CYS A 10 -14.16 -8.59 -41.73
C CYS A 10 -14.50 -10.09 -41.79
N ARG A 11 -14.48 -10.68 -42.99
CA ARG A 11 -14.76 -12.11 -43.24
C ARG A 11 -14.03 -13.07 -42.29
N PRO A 12 -12.70 -12.97 -42.04
CA PRO A 12 -12.03 -13.90 -41.14
C PRO A 12 -12.54 -13.83 -39.70
N LEU A 13 -13.01 -12.66 -39.24
CA LEU A 13 -13.64 -12.54 -37.92
C LEU A 13 -15.01 -13.23 -37.91
N CYS A 14 -15.82 -12.99 -38.95
CA CYS A 14 -17.14 -13.60 -39.08
C CYS A 14 -17.06 -15.13 -39.09
N GLU A 15 -16.16 -15.71 -39.88
CA GLU A 15 -16.01 -17.17 -40.00
C GLU A 15 -15.60 -17.81 -38.68
N ARG A 16 -14.71 -17.17 -37.90
CA ARG A 16 -14.35 -17.64 -36.56
C ARG A 16 -15.53 -17.66 -35.60
N VAL A 17 -16.36 -16.60 -35.62
CA VAL A 17 -17.56 -16.53 -34.78
C VAL A 17 -18.57 -17.57 -35.24
N GLN A 18 -18.76 -17.72 -36.55
CA GLN A 18 -19.65 -18.74 -37.11
C GLN A 18 -19.26 -20.14 -36.65
N MET A 19 -17.98 -20.52 -36.75
CA MET A 19 -17.52 -21.84 -36.31
C MET A 19 -17.81 -22.13 -34.82
N LYS A 20 -17.70 -21.12 -33.94
CA LYS A 20 -17.91 -21.29 -32.49
C LYS A 20 -19.38 -21.18 -32.08
N CYS A 21 -20.15 -20.33 -32.74
CA CYS A 21 -21.49 -19.95 -32.30
C CYS A 21 -22.61 -20.60 -33.11
N GLU A 22 -22.37 -21.00 -34.36
CA GLU A 22 -23.37 -21.71 -35.18
C GLU A 22 -23.84 -23.03 -34.54
N PRO A 23 -22.97 -23.87 -33.92
CA PRO A 23 -23.41 -25.09 -33.26
C PRO A 23 -24.39 -24.82 -32.11
N LEU A 24 -24.11 -23.78 -31.31
CA LEU A 24 -25.01 -23.34 -30.23
C LEU A 24 -26.34 -22.83 -30.78
N LEU A 25 -26.30 -22.04 -31.85
CA LEU A 25 -27.52 -21.53 -32.50
C LEU A 25 -28.42 -22.68 -32.96
N LYS A 26 -27.83 -23.72 -33.56
CA LYS A 26 -28.54 -24.93 -33.99
C LYS A 26 -29.12 -25.71 -32.83
N GLU A 27 -28.43 -25.78 -31.69
CA GLU A 27 -28.93 -26.43 -30.47
C GLU A 27 -30.21 -25.76 -29.95
N PHE A 28 -30.30 -24.44 -30.04
CA PHE A 28 -31.51 -23.68 -29.71
C PHE A 28 -32.55 -23.62 -30.85
N GLY A 29 -32.34 -24.36 -31.95
CA GLY A 29 -33.28 -24.46 -33.07
C GLY A 29 -33.24 -23.28 -34.06
N PHE A 30 -32.20 -22.44 -34.00
CA PHE A 30 -32.04 -21.28 -34.89
C PHE A 30 -30.95 -21.53 -35.94
N PRO A 31 -31.25 -21.45 -37.25
CA PRO A 31 -30.24 -21.54 -38.29
C PRO A 31 -29.38 -20.27 -38.35
N TRP A 32 -28.18 -20.38 -38.91
CA TRP A 32 -27.31 -19.21 -39.11
C TRP A 32 -27.99 -18.15 -39.99
N PRO A 33 -28.17 -16.91 -39.50
CA PRO A 33 -28.98 -15.92 -40.19
C PRO A 33 -28.30 -15.37 -41.45
N ILE A 34 -29.11 -15.04 -42.46
CA ILE A 34 -28.66 -14.54 -43.78
C ILE A 34 -27.93 -13.19 -43.66
N SER A 35 -28.21 -12.42 -42.60
CA SER A 35 -27.51 -11.17 -42.27
C SER A 35 -26.08 -11.37 -41.78
N MET A 36 -25.75 -12.56 -41.23
CA MET A 36 -24.42 -12.92 -40.74
C MET A 36 -23.67 -13.83 -41.72
N ASN A 37 -24.11 -13.92 -42.98
CA ASN A 37 -23.41 -14.71 -43.99
C ASN A 37 -22.02 -14.11 -44.27
N CYS A 38 -20.96 -14.83 -43.90
CA CYS A 38 -19.59 -14.33 -43.94
C CYS A 38 -19.09 -14.02 -45.36
N SER A 39 -19.67 -14.62 -46.40
CA SER A 39 -19.35 -14.30 -47.80
C SER A 39 -19.70 -12.86 -48.18
N LYS A 40 -20.58 -12.18 -47.44
CA LYS A 40 -20.95 -10.78 -47.66
C LYS A 40 -19.91 -9.79 -47.15
N PHE A 41 -19.02 -10.22 -46.26
CA PHE A 41 -18.02 -9.35 -45.66
C PHE A 41 -16.72 -9.34 -46.47
N PRO A 42 -16.00 -8.20 -46.51
CA PRO A 42 -14.70 -8.10 -47.17
C PRO A 42 -13.63 -8.87 -46.39
N LEU A 43 -12.58 -9.30 -47.09
CA LEU A 43 -11.47 -10.06 -46.50
C LEU A 43 -10.60 -9.20 -45.57
N GLU A 44 -10.31 -7.97 -45.99
CA GLU A 44 -9.44 -7.04 -45.28
C GLU A 44 -10.03 -5.63 -45.27
N ASN A 45 -9.59 -4.82 -44.32
CA ASN A 45 -10.01 -3.43 -44.17
C ASN A 45 -9.16 -2.53 -45.07
N ASN A 46 -9.78 -1.90 -46.07
CA ASN A 46 -9.12 -0.99 -47.02
C ASN A 46 -9.97 0.27 -47.29
N HIS A 47 -9.44 1.23 -48.06
CA HIS A 47 -10.12 2.51 -48.32
C HIS A 47 -11.43 2.36 -49.11
N ASP A 48 -11.58 1.28 -49.89
CA ASP A 48 -12.76 0.99 -50.70
C ASP A 48 -13.79 0.10 -49.96
N ALA A 49 -13.36 -0.72 -48.99
CA ALA A 49 -14.20 -1.60 -48.19
C ALA A 49 -13.75 -1.62 -46.72
N MET A 50 -14.42 -0.81 -45.90
CA MET A 50 -14.14 -0.73 -44.46
C MET A 50 -14.78 -1.90 -43.70
N CYS A 51 -14.01 -2.56 -42.83
CA CYS A 51 -14.50 -3.61 -41.93
C CYS A 51 -13.75 -3.66 -40.60
N MET A 52 -14.41 -4.19 -39.57
CA MET A 52 -13.81 -4.35 -38.25
C MET A 52 -12.98 -5.64 -38.17
N LYS A 53 -11.67 -5.49 -37.92
CA LYS A 53 -10.79 -6.63 -37.62
C LYS A 53 -10.97 -7.04 -36.16
N GLY A 54 -11.08 -8.34 -35.93
CA GLY A 54 -11.24 -8.90 -34.58
C GLY A 54 -9.92 -9.00 -33.84
N PRO A 55 -9.96 -9.34 -32.54
CA PRO A 55 -8.75 -9.63 -31.77
C PRO A 55 -7.91 -10.71 -32.48
N ALA A 56 -6.59 -10.60 -32.33
CA ALA A 56 -5.65 -11.59 -32.84
C ALA A 56 -6.04 -12.98 -32.32
N SER A 57 -6.03 -13.98 -33.21
CA SER A 57 -6.28 -15.38 -32.87
C SER A 57 -4.93 -16.05 -32.65
N ASP A 58 -4.83 -16.99 -31.72
CA ASP A 58 -3.58 -17.70 -31.40
C ASP A 58 -3.00 -18.56 -32.55
N GLU A 59 -3.64 -18.59 -33.74
CA GLU A 59 -3.26 -19.44 -34.87
C GLU A 59 -2.56 -18.72 -36.04
N ASP A 60 -2.36 -17.40 -35.98
CA ASP A 60 -1.61 -16.67 -37.02
C ASP A 60 -0.24 -16.19 -36.48
N GLY A 61 0.84 -16.83 -36.96
CA GLY A 61 2.22 -16.37 -36.78
C GLY A 61 2.49 -15.02 -37.48
N PRO A 62 3.63 -14.35 -37.19
CA PRO A 62 3.74 -12.89 -37.17
C PRO A 62 3.86 -12.24 -38.56
N PRO A 63 3.44 -10.97 -38.68
CA PRO A 63 4.46 -9.92 -38.77
C PRO A 63 4.25 -8.80 -37.75
N VAL A 64 5.39 -8.28 -37.30
CA VAL A 64 5.58 -7.19 -36.34
C VAL A 64 5.43 -5.82 -37.01
N ALA A 65 5.11 -4.82 -36.19
CA ALA A 65 5.06 -3.35 -36.41
C ALA A 65 3.73 -2.84 -37.00
N GLU A 66 3.01 -1.87 -36.44
CA GLU A 66 3.41 -0.76 -35.56
C GLU A 66 2.17 -0.19 -34.83
N GLU A 67 2.39 0.20 -33.57
CA GLU A 67 1.77 1.31 -32.84
C GLU A 67 0.24 1.52 -32.87
N LEU A 68 -0.46 0.81 -31.98
CA LEU A 68 -1.45 1.45 -31.10
C LEU A 68 -1.43 0.75 -29.73
N GLU A 69 -0.48 1.13 -28.89
CA GLU A 69 -0.63 0.94 -27.45
C GLU A 69 -1.78 1.84 -26.96
N SER A 70 -2.75 1.28 -26.26
CA SER A 70 -3.25 1.92 -25.03
C SER A 70 -4.10 0.94 -24.22
N ASP A 71 -3.60 0.64 -23.03
CA ASP A 71 -4.21 -0.11 -21.93
C ASP A 71 -4.59 -1.58 -22.12
N ILE A 72 -5.41 -1.95 -23.11
CA ILE A 72 -6.10 -3.25 -23.07
C ILE A 72 -5.13 -4.43 -23.22
N THR A 73 -4.20 -4.37 -24.17
CA THR A 73 -3.23 -5.46 -24.41
C THR A 73 -2.19 -5.59 -23.29
N LYS A 74 -1.76 -4.48 -22.68
CA LYS A 74 -0.90 -4.49 -21.49
C LYS A 74 -1.62 -5.13 -20.30
N ASN A 75 -2.89 -4.78 -20.10
CA ASN A 75 -3.72 -5.32 -19.04
C ASN A 75 -3.98 -6.83 -19.21
N VAL A 76 -4.14 -7.31 -20.46
CA VAL A 76 -4.32 -8.74 -20.77
C VAL A 76 -3.03 -9.53 -20.60
N ILE A 77 -1.89 -9.04 -21.09
CA ILE A 77 -0.58 -9.71 -20.93
C ILE A 77 -0.16 -9.72 -19.45
N THR A 78 -0.38 -8.63 -18.73
CA THR A 78 -0.10 -8.51 -17.29
C THR A 78 -1.05 -9.38 -16.47
N SER A 79 -2.33 -9.44 -16.84
CA SER A 79 -3.29 -10.38 -16.25
C SER A 79 -2.86 -11.82 -16.45
N ASN A 80 -2.42 -12.21 -17.64
CA ASN A 80 -1.97 -13.57 -17.92
C ASN A 80 -0.70 -13.94 -17.15
N ARG A 81 0.28 -13.03 -17.00
CA ARG A 81 1.46 -13.27 -16.15
C ARG A 81 1.10 -13.44 -14.68
N CYS A 82 0.09 -12.74 -14.20
CA CYS A 82 -0.32 -12.78 -12.79
C CYS A 82 -1.30 -13.91 -12.47
N MET A 83 -2.05 -14.40 -13.47
CA MET A 83 -2.78 -15.66 -13.37
C MET A 83 -1.87 -16.89 -13.39
N GLN A 84 -0.64 -16.75 -13.92
CA GLN A 84 0.34 -17.84 -13.97
C GLN A 84 1.02 -18.09 -12.61
N GLN A 85 0.86 -17.17 -11.64
CA GLN A 85 1.28 -17.38 -10.25
C GLN A 85 0.06 -17.68 -9.38
N PRO A 86 0.05 -18.79 -8.60
CA PRO A 86 -1.10 -19.19 -7.79
C PRO A 86 -1.43 -18.22 -6.64
N SER A 87 -0.63 -17.16 -6.48
CA SER A 87 -0.59 -16.30 -5.32
C SER A 87 -0.87 -14.81 -5.61
N THR A 88 -1.20 -14.45 -6.85
CA THR A 88 -1.48 -13.07 -7.26
C THR A 88 -2.78 -12.96 -8.06
N ILE A 89 -3.51 -11.85 -7.89
CA ILE A 89 -4.72 -11.53 -8.66
C ILE A 89 -4.50 -10.21 -9.38
N TYR A 90 -4.88 -10.17 -10.66
CA TYR A 90 -4.83 -8.96 -11.45
C TYR A 90 -6.03 -8.04 -11.15
N MET A 91 -5.77 -6.78 -10.83
CA MET A 91 -6.80 -5.75 -10.65
C MET A 91 -6.88 -4.82 -11.86
N ASN A 92 -8.03 -4.85 -12.55
CA ASN A 92 -8.25 -4.00 -13.71
C ASN A 92 -8.30 -2.50 -13.36
N ARG A 93 -8.74 -2.14 -12.13
CA ARG A 93 -8.82 -0.73 -11.70
C ARG A 93 -7.46 -0.09 -11.43
N THR A 94 -6.49 -0.87 -10.97
CA THR A 94 -5.15 -0.37 -10.62
C THR A 94 -4.10 -0.72 -11.67
N GLY A 95 -4.41 -1.62 -12.63
CA GLY A 95 -3.45 -2.10 -13.63
C GLY A 95 -2.31 -2.94 -13.03
N HIS A 96 -2.40 -3.29 -11.74
CA HIS A 96 -1.33 -3.94 -10.99
C HIS A 96 -1.76 -5.30 -10.44
N CYS A 97 -0.78 -6.18 -10.29
CA CYS A 97 -0.97 -7.49 -9.68
C CYS A 97 -0.81 -7.40 -8.17
N VAL A 98 -1.80 -7.88 -7.45
CA VAL A 98 -1.88 -7.78 -6.00
C VAL A 98 -1.73 -9.17 -5.39
N PRO A 99 -0.84 -9.35 -4.39
CA PRO A 99 -0.71 -10.63 -3.69
C PRO A 99 -1.94 -10.94 -2.84
N LEU A 100 -2.28 -12.23 -2.73
CA LEU A 100 -3.30 -12.70 -1.80
C LEU A 100 -2.82 -12.52 -0.34
N CYS A 101 -3.74 -12.20 0.56
CA CYS A 101 -3.42 -11.87 1.95
C CYS A 101 -2.74 -13.03 2.72
N HIS A 102 -3.06 -14.28 2.34
CA HIS A 102 -2.50 -15.50 2.95
C HIS A 102 -1.42 -16.18 2.10
N SER A 103 -1.05 -15.62 0.94
CA SER A 103 -0.14 -16.33 0.03
C SER A 103 1.33 -15.98 0.26
N ASN A 104 2.18 -16.99 0.06
CA ASN A 104 3.58 -16.96 0.41
C ASN A 104 4.44 -16.52 -0.79
N ASN A 105 4.30 -15.24 -1.19
CA ASN A 105 5.04 -14.64 -2.31
C ASN A 105 6.50 -14.36 -1.93
N GLY A 106 7.37 -15.36 -2.04
CA GLY A 106 8.84 -15.19 -1.97
C GLY A 106 9.43 -14.91 -0.58
N TYR A 107 8.65 -14.40 0.37
CA TYR A 107 8.95 -14.45 1.80
C TYR A 107 8.44 -15.76 2.39
N THR A 108 9.16 -16.38 3.34
CA THR A 108 8.66 -17.54 4.07
C THR A 108 7.54 -17.10 5.03
N LYS A 109 6.55 -17.97 5.26
CA LYS A 109 5.48 -17.69 6.25
C LYS A 109 6.10 -17.44 7.62
N ASP A 110 7.17 -18.17 7.91
CA ASP A 110 7.95 -18.10 9.14
C ASP A 110 8.53 -16.69 9.38
N ASP A 111 9.10 -16.03 8.35
CA ASP A 111 9.65 -14.68 8.48
C ASP A 111 8.57 -13.65 8.84
N ARG A 112 7.38 -13.78 8.24
CA ARG A 112 6.23 -12.91 8.48
C ARG A 112 5.67 -13.09 9.89
N GLU A 113 5.59 -14.32 10.35
CA GLU A 113 5.12 -14.65 11.71
C GLU A 113 6.14 -14.24 12.77
N ALA A 114 7.43 -14.43 12.51
CA ALA A 114 8.51 -13.96 13.38
C ALA A 114 8.47 -12.44 13.54
N ALA A 115 8.35 -11.69 12.44
CA ALA A 115 8.22 -10.23 12.49
C ALA A 115 6.97 -9.77 13.25
N SER A 116 5.82 -10.42 13.00
CA SER A 116 4.56 -10.13 13.70
C SER A 116 4.67 -10.37 15.21
N THR A 117 5.30 -11.48 15.61
CA THR A 117 5.50 -11.87 17.01
C THR A 117 6.47 -10.92 17.70
N ALA A 118 7.56 -10.54 17.03
CA ALA A 118 8.51 -9.56 17.55
C ALA A 118 7.83 -8.20 17.78
N LEU A 119 7.05 -7.70 16.81
CA LEU A 119 6.32 -6.45 16.93
C LEU A 119 5.28 -6.50 18.05
N PHE A 120 4.63 -7.63 18.26
CA PHE A 120 3.68 -7.83 19.36
C PHE A 120 4.35 -7.69 20.73
N ILE A 121 5.47 -8.40 20.93
CA ILE A 121 6.25 -8.36 22.18
C ILE A 121 6.77 -6.94 22.43
N MET A 122 7.35 -6.29 21.41
CA MET A 122 7.88 -4.94 21.53
C MET A 122 6.79 -3.92 21.84
N SER A 123 5.59 -4.07 21.26
CA SER A 123 4.45 -3.18 21.52
C SER A 123 3.93 -3.34 22.95
N LEU A 124 3.85 -4.58 23.47
CA LEU A 124 3.48 -4.84 24.85
C LEU A 124 4.49 -4.25 25.84
N LEU A 125 5.78 -4.46 25.60
CA LEU A 125 6.84 -3.90 26.44
C LEU A 125 6.81 -2.37 26.42
N CYS A 126 6.67 -1.76 25.24
CA CYS A 126 6.59 -0.31 25.10
C CYS A 126 5.36 0.24 25.84
N THR A 127 4.21 -0.41 25.73
CA THR A 127 2.97 -0.01 26.42
C THR A 127 3.13 -0.11 27.94
N ALA A 128 3.74 -1.18 28.46
CA ALA A 128 3.99 -1.33 29.89
C ALA A 128 4.94 -0.25 30.42
N LEU A 129 6.08 -0.02 29.74
CA LEU A 129 7.07 0.99 30.14
C LEU A 129 6.48 2.40 30.09
N THR A 130 5.78 2.76 29.01
CA THR A 130 5.14 4.07 28.88
C THR A 130 4.02 4.26 29.90
N SER A 131 3.23 3.22 30.20
CA SER A 131 2.21 3.28 31.25
C SER A 131 2.80 3.59 32.62
N VAL A 132 3.89 2.91 33.01
CA VAL A 132 4.59 3.20 34.28
C VAL A 132 5.13 4.63 34.31
N CYS A 133 5.68 5.13 33.20
CA CYS A 133 6.10 6.53 33.08
C CYS A 133 4.93 7.49 33.29
N LEU A 134 3.81 7.30 32.59
CA LEU A 134 2.62 8.14 32.71
C LEU A 134 2.02 8.10 34.12
N LEU A 135 1.96 6.93 34.75
CA LEU A 135 1.52 6.78 36.14
C LEU A 135 2.43 7.55 37.10
N THR A 136 3.75 7.50 36.89
CA THR A 136 4.72 8.26 37.69
C THR A 136 4.53 9.77 37.53
N PHE A 137 4.23 10.26 36.32
CA PHE A 137 3.91 11.67 36.10
C PHE A 137 2.57 12.06 36.73
N CYS A 138 1.57 11.17 36.69
CA CYS A 138 0.27 11.39 37.31
C CYS A 138 0.34 11.50 38.83
N THR A 139 1.27 10.80 39.48
CA THR A 139 1.50 10.91 40.93
C THR A 139 2.37 12.11 41.28
N ARG A 140 3.31 12.50 40.41
CA ARG A 140 4.24 13.64 40.62
C ARG A 140 3.89 14.87 39.78
N LYS A 141 2.59 15.17 39.61
CA LYS A 141 2.10 16.36 38.86
C LYS A 141 2.70 17.68 39.35
N HIS A 142 3.10 17.75 40.61
CA HIS A 142 3.68 18.94 41.22
C HIS A 142 5.08 19.32 40.68
N CYS A 143 5.82 18.39 40.06
CA CYS A 143 7.15 18.69 39.49
C CYS A 143 7.10 19.24 38.05
N LEU A 144 5.94 19.21 37.40
CA LEU A 144 5.72 19.34 35.94
C LEU A 144 5.88 20.78 35.39
N VAL A 145 6.80 21.55 35.96
CA VAL A 145 7.07 22.97 35.64
C VAL A 145 8.24 23.11 34.67
N GLY A 146 9.06 22.07 34.52
CA GLY A 146 10.20 22.06 33.59
C GLY A 146 9.82 21.72 32.15
N LEU A 147 10.32 22.50 31.18
CA LEU A 147 10.35 22.16 29.74
C LEU A 147 10.81 20.70 29.44
N PRO A 148 11.86 20.15 30.06
CA PRO A 148 12.27 18.76 29.79
C PRO A 148 11.25 17.73 30.30
N GLU A 149 10.58 17.99 31.42
CA GLU A 149 9.55 17.09 31.95
C GLU A 149 8.30 17.07 31.07
N LEU A 150 7.90 18.25 30.56
CA LEU A 150 6.80 18.37 29.61
C LEU A 150 7.11 17.67 28.28
N SER A 151 8.35 17.82 27.78
CA SER A 151 8.82 17.12 26.57
C SER A 151 8.80 15.61 26.74
N LEU A 152 9.23 15.11 27.89
CA LEU A 152 9.24 13.68 28.21
C LEU A 152 7.80 13.13 28.34
N LEU A 153 6.87 13.89 28.92
CA LEU A 153 5.46 13.53 29.00
C LEU A 153 4.84 13.36 27.60
N PHE A 154 4.96 14.36 26.71
CA PHE A 154 4.42 14.28 25.36
C PHE A 154 5.05 13.16 24.53
N CYS A 155 6.37 12.95 24.69
CA CYS A 155 7.08 11.82 24.11
C CYS A 155 6.47 10.49 24.59
N SER A 156 6.26 10.31 25.89
CA SER A 156 5.69 9.09 26.47
C SER A 156 4.25 8.83 26.00
N VAL A 157 3.39 9.87 25.98
CA VAL A 157 2.00 9.76 25.49
C VAL A 157 1.97 9.34 24.02
N SER A 158 2.77 9.96 23.17
CA SER A 158 2.80 9.65 21.73
C SER A 158 3.28 8.22 21.42
N PHE A 159 4.29 7.73 22.15
CA PHE A 159 4.73 6.33 22.03
C PHE A 159 3.71 5.35 22.59
N SER A 160 3.02 5.68 23.69
CA SER A 160 1.94 4.86 24.23
C SER A 160 0.80 4.69 23.21
N VAL A 161 0.33 5.79 22.62
CA VAL A 161 -0.70 5.74 21.57
C VAL A 161 -0.22 4.94 20.36
N SER A 162 1.02 5.14 19.91
CA SER A 162 1.58 4.39 18.77
C SER A 162 1.64 2.88 19.07
N ALA A 163 2.09 2.49 20.27
CA ALA A 163 2.16 1.10 20.70
C ALA A 163 0.78 0.44 20.79
N ILE A 164 -0.23 1.18 21.28
CA ILE A 164 -1.63 0.72 21.30
C ILE A 164 -2.14 0.50 19.87
N VAL A 165 -1.90 1.44 18.95
CA VAL A 165 -2.31 1.29 17.55
C VAL A 165 -1.63 0.09 16.89
N TYR A 166 -0.33 -0.15 17.14
CA TYR A 166 0.35 -1.37 16.67
C TYR A 166 -0.28 -2.64 17.25
N LEU A 167 -0.61 -2.67 18.54
CA LEU A 167 -1.25 -3.82 19.18
C LEU A 167 -2.62 -4.11 18.54
N PHE A 168 -3.47 -3.10 18.38
CA PHE A 168 -4.76 -3.25 17.69
C PHE A 168 -4.58 -3.71 16.23
N SER A 169 -3.57 -3.19 15.53
CA SER A 169 -3.27 -3.57 14.14
C SER A 169 -2.87 -5.03 14.02
N LEU A 170 -2.20 -5.59 15.02
CA LEU A 170 -1.80 -7.00 15.06
C LEU A 170 -2.96 -7.93 15.43
N LEU A 171 -3.83 -7.53 16.37
CA LEU A 171 -5.01 -8.32 16.76
C LEU A 171 -6.04 -8.41 15.62
N TYR A 172 -6.24 -7.32 14.89
CA TYR A 172 -7.21 -7.22 13.80
C TYR A 172 -6.54 -7.21 12.43
N ARG A 173 -5.40 -7.90 12.29
CA ARG A 173 -4.58 -7.90 11.07
C ARG A 173 -5.39 -8.20 9.82
N ASP A 174 -6.20 -9.26 9.85
CA ASP A 174 -6.96 -9.69 8.67
C ASP A 174 -8.07 -8.69 8.29
N GLN A 175 -8.67 -8.04 9.29
CA GLN A 175 -9.73 -7.05 9.08
C GLN A 175 -9.18 -5.68 8.62
N ILE A 176 -7.95 -5.34 8.99
CA ILE A 176 -7.34 -4.05 8.66
C ILE A 176 -6.59 -4.12 7.33
N SER A 177 -5.83 -5.18 7.09
CA SER A 177 -4.90 -5.29 5.95
C SER A 177 -5.45 -6.07 4.75
N CYS A 178 -6.50 -6.88 4.94
CA CYS A 178 -7.10 -7.65 3.86
C CYS A 178 -8.46 -7.07 3.46
N ILE A 179 -8.76 -7.12 2.16
CA ILE A 179 -10.09 -6.85 1.62
C ILE A 179 -10.57 -8.04 0.80
N GLU A 180 -11.88 -8.24 0.75
CA GLU A 180 -12.47 -9.29 -0.08
C GLU A 180 -12.72 -8.77 -1.50
N TYR A 181 -12.21 -9.49 -2.49
CA TYR A 181 -12.40 -9.19 -3.91
C TYR A 181 -12.59 -10.50 -4.69
N ASN A 182 -13.73 -10.66 -5.38
CA ASN A 182 -14.10 -11.88 -6.10
C ASN A 182 -13.92 -13.17 -5.26
N SER A 183 -14.43 -13.15 -4.02
CA SER A 183 -14.37 -14.27 -3.06
C SER A 183 -12.94 -14.70 -2.66
N LYS A 184 -11.95 -13.81 -2.81
CA LYS A 184 -10.57 -14.01 -2.36
C LYS A 184 -10.11 -12.81 -1.53
N LEU A 185 -9.35 -13.09 -0.46
CA LEU A 185 -8.75 -12.07 0.40
C LEU A 185 -7.43 -11.59 -0.20
N ILE A 186 -7.36 -10.29 -0.49
CA ILE A 186 -6.22 -9.63 -1.12
C ILE A 186 -5.67 -8.54 -0.20
N PHE A 187 -4.38 -8.23 -0.36
CA PHE A 187 -3.73 -7.16 0.42
C PHE A 187 -4.13 -5.77 -0.09
N VAL A 188 -4.31 -4.80 0.81
CA VAL A 188 -4.62 -3.41 0.43
C VAL A 188 -3.41 -2.77 -0.27
N VAL A 189 -3.60 -2.33 -1.51
CA VAL A 189 -2.59 -1.63 -2.32
C VAL A 189 -3.01 -0.18 -2.56
N THR A 190 -2.03 0.70 -2.81
CA THR A 190 -2.25 2.10 -3.19
C THR A 190 -3.22 2.21 -4.38
N GLY A 191 -4.31 2.96 -4.21
CA GLY A 191 -5.37 3.11 -5.22
C GLY A 191 -6.69 2.41 -4.86
N VAL A 192 -6.70 1.55 -3.83
CA VAL A 192 -7.94 0.96 -3.31
C VAL A 192 -8.31 1.60 -1.97
N GLN A 193 -9.53 2.14 -1.89
CA GLN A 193 -10.00 2.83 -0.69
C GLN A 193 -10.39 1.80 0.39
N HIS A 194 -9.51 1.57 1.36
CA HIS A 194 -9.80 0.78 2.56
C HIS A 194 -9.60 1.63 3.82
N ILE A 195 -10.72 2.13 4.34
CA ILE A 195 -10.76 3.09 5.46
C ILE A 195 -9.98 2.65 6.70
N PRO A 196 -10.12 1.41 7.23
CA PRO A 196 -9.45 1.04 8.48
C PRO A 196 -7.92 0.97 8.32
N CYS A 197 -7.42 0.52 7.15
CA CYS A 197 -5.99 0.53 6.85
C CYS A 197 -5.43 1.96 6.83
N THR A 198 -6.13 2.87 6.13
CA THR A 198 -5.71 4.27 6.03
C THR A 198 -5.72 4.98 7.37
N ILE A 199 -6.75 4.77 8.20
CA ILE A 199 -6.84 5.37 9.55
C ILE A 199 -5.66 4.91 10.41
N VAL A 200 -5.38 3.60 10.45
CA VAL A 200 -4.25 3.04 11.19
C VAL A 200 -2.93 3.64 10.70
N ALA A 201 -2.72 3.72 9.38
CA ALA A 201 -1.52 4.30 8.80
C ALA A 201 -1.34 5.78 9.19
N ILE A 202 -2.41 6.58 9.14
CA ILE A 202 -2.38 8.00 9.53
C ILE A 202 -2.05 8.14 11.02
N LEU A 203 -2.69 7.35 11.88
CA LEU A 203 -2.45 7.39 13.33
C LEU A 203 -0.99 7.03 13.67
N LEU A 204 -0.48 5.93 13.10
CA LEU A 204 0.91 5.51 13.30
C LEU A 204 1.89 6.57 12.78
N TYR A 205 1.62 7.14 11.61
CA TYR A 205 2.45 8.20 11.04
C TYR A 205 2.48 9.44 11.93
N TYR A 206 1.31 9.93 12.36
CA TYR A 206 1.18 11.15 13.15
C TYR A 206 1.82 11.00 14.53
N PHE A 207 1.41 10.00 15.31
CA PHE A 207 1.91 9.82 16.67
C PHE A 207 3.36 9.33 16.70
N GLY A 208 3.77 8.48 15.75
CA GLY A 208 5.16 8.05 15.62
C GLY A 208 6.10 9.21 15.27
N THR A 209 5.69 10.10 14.37
CA THR A 209 6.48 11.30 14.02
C THR A 209 6.51 12.30 15.17
N THR A 210 5.36 12.54 15.81
CA THR A 210 5.25 13.42 16.97
C THR A 210 6.15 12.96 18.13
N GLY A 211 6.19 11.65 18.42
CA GLY A 211 7.08 11.10 19.44
C GLY A 211 8.56 11.28 19.14
N ARG A 212 8.96 11.12 17.87
CA ARG A 212 10.34 11.39 17.45
C ARG A 212 10.70 12.88 17.56
N LEU A 213 9.77 13.78 17.25
CA LEU A 213 9.98 15.22 17.40
C LEU A 213 10.17 15.61 18.87
N TRP A 214 9.32 15.11 19.76
CA TRP A 214 9.45 15.37 21.19
C TRP A 214 10.71 14.74 21.80
N TRP A 215 11.10 13.56 21.31
CA TRP A 215 12.40 12.97 21.66
C TRP A 215 13.56 13.87 21.26
N PHE A 216 13.53 14.44 20.05
CA PHE A 216 14.55 15.38 19.60
C PHE A 216 14.59 16.65 20.47
N VAL A 217 13.43 17.22 20.82
CA VAL A 217 13.34 18.37 21.73
C VAL A 217 13.90 18.03 23.12
N LEU A 218 13.64 16.82 23.63
CA LEU A 218 14.22 16.34 24.88
C LEU A 218 15.75 16.29 24.79
N CYS A 219 16.32 15.74 23.72
CA CYS A 219 17.76 15.71 23.53
C CYS A 219 18.38 17.12 23.46
N CYS A 220 17.75 18.05 22.76
CA CYS A 220 18.22 19.44 22.67
C CYS A 220 18.15 20.17 24.03
N THR A 221 17.05 20.01 24.77
CA THR A 221 16.86 20.63 26.09
C THR A 221 17.81 20.04 27.12
N TRP A 222 18.01 18.72 27.09
CA TRP A 222 18.98 18.02 27.93
C TRP A 222 20.41 18.50 27.67
N ASN A 223 20.85 18.51 26.41
CA ASN A 223 22.21 18.95 26.06
C ASN A 223 22.46 20.40 26.52
N LYS A 224 21.51 21.32 26.28
CA LYS A 224 21.62 22.70 26.78
C LYS A 224 21.64 22.79 28.30
N TYR A 225 20.86 21.96 28.99
CA TYR A 225 20.88 21.88 30.45
C TYR A 225 22.24 21.42 30.96
N THR A 226 22.80 20.35 30.39
CA THR A 226 24.13 19.82 30.76
C THR A 226 25.23 20.85 30.50
N GLN A 227 25.22 21.52 29.34
CA GLN A 227 26.19 22.56 28.99
C GLN A 227 26.12 23.77 29.95
N ARG A 228 24.92 24.25 30.28
CA ARG A 228 24.74 25.34 31.27
C ARG A 228 25.19 24.92 32.65
N HIS A 229 24.89 23.68 33.07
CA HIS A 229 25.32 23.17 34.35
C HIS A 229 26.86 23.07 34.42
N GLN A 230 27.51 22.61 33.35
CA GLN A 230 28.97 22.54 33.24
C GLN A 230 29.62 23.93 33.25
N GLN A 231 29.03 24.91 32.56
CA GLN A 231 29.54 26.28 32.58
C GLN A 231 29.37 26.94 33.96
N ASN A 232 28.23 26.73 34.61
CA ASN A 232 27.99 27.24 35.98
C ASN A 232 28.89 26.55 37.03
N SER A 233 29.19 25.25 36.87
CA SER A 233 30.10 24.56 37.80
C SER A 233 31.55 25.02 37.63
N VAL A 234 32.00 25.25 36.39
CA VAL A 234 33.32 25.86 36.11
C VAL A 234 33.42 27.28 36.65
N PHE A 235 32.38 28.11 36.48
CA PHE A 235 32.33 29.45 37.07
C PHE A 235 32.30 29.44 38.60
N ARG A 236 31.56 28.52 39.23
CA ARG A 236 31.58 28.35 40.70
C ARG A 236 32.96 27.94 41.21
N PHE A 237 33.62 27.02 40.51
CA PHE A 237 34.95 26.53 40.91
C PHE A 237 36.02 27.62 40.79
N SER A 238 35.99 28.41 39.70
CA SER A 238 36.90 29.54 39.50
C SER A 238 36.64 30.71 40.46
N MET A 239 35.40 30.97 40.85
CA MET A 239 35.10 31.92 41.93
C MET A 239 35.59 31.42 43.29
N LEU A 240 35.35 30.15 43.64
CA LEU A 240 35.84 29.57 44.91
C LEU A 240 37.38 29.57 44.98
N HIS A 241 38.07 29.28 43.87
CA HIS A 241 39.52 29.34 43.81
C HIS A 241 40.05 30.78 43.99
N ASN A 242 39.44 31.78 43.35
CA ASN A 242 39.80 33.19 43.57
C ASN A 242 39.51 33.67 45.00
N TYR A 243 38.42 33.19 45.62
CA TYR A 243 38.07 33.54 46.99
C TYR A 243 39.06 32.93 48.00
N TYR A 244 39.48 31.68 47.81
CA TYR A 244 40.51 31.05 48.63
C TYR A 244 41.89 31.70 48.44
N PHE A 245 42.25 32.07 47.19
CA PHE A 245 43.54 32.69 46.89
C PHE A 245 43.65 34.12 47.46
N ASN A 246 42.59 34.93 47.39
CA ASN A 246 42.55 36.26 48.00
C ASN A 246 42.41 36.25 49.54
N SER A 247 42.08 35.11 50.15
CA SER A 247 41.97 34.99 51.61
C SER A 247 43.25 34.48 52.29
N ILE A 248 44.26 34.10 51.49
CA ILE A 248 45.58 33.60 51.94
C ILE A 248 46.67 34.69 51.82
N ILE A 249 46.39 35.78 51.10
CA ILE A 249 47.22 37.00 51.02
C ILE A 249 46.67 38.02 52.01
#